data_AF-A0A8S2XUZ8-F1
#
_entry.id   AF-A0A8S2XUZ8-F1
#
_cell.length_a   1.000
_cell.length_b   1.000
_cell.length_c   1.000
_cell.angle_alpha   90.00
_cell.angle_beta   90.00
_cell.angle_gamma   90.00
#
_symmetry.space_group_name_H-M   'P 1'
#
loop_
_entity.id
_entity.type
_entity.pdbx_description
1 polymer ?
#
loop_
_entity_poly.entity_id
_entity_poly.type
_entity_poly.pdbx_seq_one_letter_code
_entity_poly.pdbx_strand_id
1 'polypeptide(L)'
;MRSTGGAITKQAFGRHGFIGSLYDIRSDRFEGGNLFNRPLKSSMVLTADSASSEYIVDENISQKDTFNKLSIEASMKLSLMAGLIQVEGSAKYLNQTKTDSRTVRVTFMLNLKTKQEHLQISRADLYQYFSSDALENRNATHCVISIIWGARVAATFEQIMTNSEAAEELQGRLAVSLKKVAIQASGEASLEHNNKENSKFESLKISFSGDVLIEDVPRTIEDVFNIFKKVPTLLEGLNDGKGQQLEFELYPLERMAEIFKHELRIER
;
A
#
# COMPACT_ATOMS: atom_id res chain seq x y z
N MET A 1 16.87 21.03 1.42
CA MET A 1 15.60 20.37 1.06
C MET A 1 14.47 21.34 1.39
N ARG A 2 13.87 22.00 0.39
CA ARG A 2 12.66 22.79 0.62
C ARG A 2 11.51 21.82 0.84
N SER A 3 10.84 21.94 1.98
CA SER A 3 9.63 21.21 2.37
C SER A 3 8.62 21.18 1.22
N THR A 4 8.17 20.00 0.82
CA THR A 4 7.02 19.75 -0.06
C THR A 4 5.71 20.01 0.68
N GLY A 5 5.63 21.13 1.43
CA GLY A 5 4.51 21.43 2.32
C GLY A 5 3.23 21.72 1.55
N GLY A 6 2.57 20.68 1.06
CA GLY A 6 1.39 20.71 0.19
C GLY A 6 1.14 19.39 -0.53
N ALA A 7 2.13 18.50 -0.64
CA ALA A 7 1.90 17.14 -1.13
C ALA A 7 1.13 16.31 -0.10
N ILE A 8 0.28 15.39 -0.57
CA ILE A 8 -0.43 14.42 0.28
C ILE A 8 -0.19 13.00 -0.23
N THR A 9 -0.24 12.01 0.67
CA THR A 9 -0.02 10.61 0.30
C THR A 9 -1.35 9.86 0.25
N LYS A 10 -1.59 9.12 -0.84
CA LYS A 10 -2.75 8.24 -0.98
C LYS A 10 -2.31 6.82 -1.28
N GLN A 11 -2.92 5.85 -0.61
CA GLN A 11 -2.69 4.44 -0.89
C GLN A 11 -3.34 4.07 -2.23
N ALA A 12 -2.71 3.20 -3.01
CA ALA A 12 -3.21 2.82 -4.32
C ALA A 12 -4.42 1.87 -4.21
N PHE A 13 -4.30 0.79 -3.42
CA PHE A 13 -5.31 -0.27 -3.24
C PHE A 13 -5.94 -0.73 -4.57
N GLY A 14 -5.09 -1.11 -5.53
CA GLY A 14 -5.50 -1.59 -6.84
C GLY A 14 -5.90 -0.50 -7.83
N ARG A 15 -5.89 0.78 -7.43
CA ARG A 15 -6.02 1.90 -8.36
C ARG A 15 -4.69 2.16 -9.05
N HIS A 16 -4.75 2.48 -10.33
CA HIS A 16 -3.58 2.69 -11.17
C HIS A 16 -3.47 4.14 -11.65
N GLY A 17 -2.26 4.70 -11.60
CA GLY A 17 -1.95 6.04 -12.09
C GLY A 17 -0.53 6.13 -12.64
N PHE A 18 -0.22 7.22 -13.32
CA PHE A 18 1.12 7.50 -13.84
C PHE A 18 1.58 8.87 -13.32
N ILE A 19 2.87 9.16 -13.42
CA ILE A 19 3.36 10.52 -13.16
C ILE A 19 2.58 11.52 -14.03
N GLY A 20 2.01 12.54 -13.38
CA GLY A 20 1.14 13.54 -13.96
C GLY A 20 -0.34 13.18 -14.02
N SER A 21 -0.77 11.95 -13.69
CA SER A 21 -2.19 11.58 -13.67
C SER A 21 -2.99 12.52 -12.76
N LEU A 22 -4.13 13.00 -13.26
CA LEU A 22 -4.99 13.94 -12.55
C LEU A 22 -5.88 13.21 -11.55
N TYR A 23 -6.01 13.77 -10.35
CA TYR A 23 -6.70 13.17 -9.23
C TYR A 23 -7.59 14.20 -8.53
N ASP A 24 -8.79 13.79 -8.13
CA ASP A 24 -9.65 14.56 -7.26
C ASP A 24 -9.67 13.99 -5.83
N ILE A 25 -9.09 14.72 -4.89
CA ILE A 25 -9.05 14.32 -3.48
C ILE A 25 -10.42 14.39 -2.79
N ARG A 26 -11.39 15.10 -3.37
CA ARG A 26 -12.74 15.25 -2.83
C ARG A 26 -13.57 13.98 -3.03
N SER A 27 -13.37 13.31 -4.16
CA SER A 27 -14.03 12.06 -4.54
C SER A 27 -13.13 10.83 -4.38
N ASP A 28 -11.83 11.04 -4.10
CA ASP A 28 -10.77 10.03 -4.06
C ASP A 28 -10.69 9.19 -5.35
N ARG A 29 -10.67 9.87 -6.50
CA ARG A 29 -10.66 9.24 -7.83
C ARG A 29 -9.68 9.89 -8.79
N PHE A 30 -9.25 9.10 -9.78
CA PHE A 30 -8.56 9.62 -10.95
C PHE A 30 -9.59 10.18 -11.93
N GLU A 31 -9.36 11.40 -12.41
CA GLU A 31 -10.29 12.14 -13.29
C GLU A 31 -9.99 11.92 -14.79
N GLY A 32 -9.01 11.07 -15.09
CA GLY A 32 -8.47 10.90 -16.43
C GLY A 32 -7.62 12.10 -16.87
N GLY A 33 -6.94 11.93 -18.00
CA GLY A 33 -5.97 12.90 -18.49
C GLY A 33 -4.66 12.92 -17.68
N ASN A 34 -3.77 13.83 -18.07
CA ASN A 34 -2.45 13.96 -17.48
C ASN A 34 -2.05 15.43 -17.50
N LEU A 35 -1.31 15.86 -16.48
CA LEU A 35 -0.67 17.17 -16.39
C LEU A 35 0.20 17.46 -17.62
N PHE A 36 0.81 16.43 -18.21
CA PHE A 36 1.72 16.55 -19.33
C PHE A 36 1.01 16.29 -20.67
N ASN A 37 1.19 17.18 -21.63
CA ASN A 37 0.64 17.05 -22.99
C ASN A 37 1.49 16.16 -23.92
N ARG A 38 2.66 15.74 -23.46
CA ARG A 38 3.61 14.91 -24.20
C ARG A 38 4.45 14.06 -23.24
N PRO A 39 5.04 12.95 -23.69
CA PRO A 39 5.89 12.11 -22.86
C PRO A 39 7.05 12.88 -22.23
N LEU A 40 7.30 12.64 -20.94
CA LEU A 40 8.46 13.20 -20.24
C LEU A 40 9.76 12.53 -20.68
N LYS A 41 10.86 13.27 -20.63
CA LYS A 41 12.20 12.68 -20.73
C LYS A 41 12.49 11.83 -19.48
N SER A 42 13.25 10.76 -19.64
CA SER A 42 13.68 9.91 -18.51
C SER A 42 14.42 10.70 -17.42
N SER A 43 15.13 11.77 -17.78
CA SER A 43 15.82 12.66 -16.84
C SER A 43 14.89 13.53 -15.98
N MET A 44 13.58 13.53 -16.21
CA MET A 44 12.59 14.32 -15.45
C MET A 44 11.90 13.49 -14.36
N VAL A 45 11.91 12.16 -14.49
CA VAL A 45 11.35 11.22 -13.52
C VAL A 45 12.49 10.35 -13.01
N LEU A 46 12.90 10.57 -11.77
CA LEU A 46 13.92 9.76 -11.15
C LEU A 46 13.29 8.46 -10.66
N THR A 47 13.92 7.33 -11.00
CA THR A 47 13.62 6.05 -10.37
C THR A 47 14.77 5.73 -9.42
N ALA A 48 14.45 5.48 -8.15
CA ALA A 48 15.41 5.08 -7.14
C ALA A 48 14.96 3.80 -6.44
N ASP A 49 15.92 3.00 -6.00
CA ASP A 49 15.63 1.87 -5.12
C ASP A 49 15.11 2.40 -3.78
N SER A 50 14.03 1.78 -3.30
CA SER A 50 13.33 2.13 -2.06
C SER A 50 12.96 0.83 -1.33
N ALA A 51 13.92 -0.10 -1.29
CA ALA A 51 13.72 -1.42 -0.73
C ALA A 51 13.47 -1.33 0.78
N SER A 52 12.28 -1.75 1.21
CA SER A 52 11.95 -1.86 2.64
C SER A 52 10.89 -2.94 2.85
N SER A 53 11.03 -3.72 3.90
CA SER A 53 10.02 -4.70 4.33
C SER A 53 9.45 -4.31 5.67
N GLU A 54 8.12 -4.30 5.77
CA GLU A 54 7.40 -4.06 7.01
C GLU A 54 6.44 -5.22 7.25
N TYR A 55 6.48 -5.76 8.47
CA TYR A 55 5.64 -6.88 8.89
C TYR A 55 4.60 -6.39 9.90
N ILE A 56 3.32 -6.57 9.58
CA ILE A 56 2.20 -6.03 10.37
C ILE A 56 1.31 -7.18 10.83
N VAL A 57 0.94 -7.16 12.11
CA VAL A 57 -0.03 -8.11 12.67
C VAL A 57 -1.31 -7.37 13.01
N ASP A 58 -2.42 -7.79 12.40
CA ASP A 58 -3.75 -7.27 12.66
C ASP A 58 -4.66 -8.32 13.28
N GLU A 59 -5.16 -8.04 14.47
CA GLU A 59 -6.11 -8.88 15.22
C GLU A 59 -7.56 -8.70 14.72
N ASN A 60 -7.75 -7.90 13.66
CA ASN A 60 -9.01 -7.67 12.95
C ASN A 60 -10.16 -7.22 13.88
N ILE A 61 -9.81 -6.43 14.91
CA ILE A 61 -10.73 -5.92 15.95
C ILE A 61 -11.77 -4.98 15.33
N SER A 62 -11.33 -4.10 14.42
CA SER A 62 -12.22 -3.22 13.66
C SER A 62 -11.53 -2.73 12.38
N GLN A 63 -12.31 -2.34 11.35
CA GLN A 63 -11.74 -1.74 10.14
C GLN A 63 -10.90 -0.50 10.45
N LYS A 64 -11.33 0.33 11.40
CA LYS A 64 -10.58 1.53 11.81
C LYS A 64 -9.19 1.17 12.33
N ASP A 65 -9.09 0.10 13.11
CA ASP A 65 -7.83 -0.41 13.66
C ASP A 65 -6.92 -0.97 12.55
N THR A 66 -7.49 -1.76 11.62
CA THR A 66 -6.80 -2.22 10.40
C THR A 66 -6.23 -1.03 9.62
N PHE A 67 -7.03 0.01 9.40
CA PHE A 67 -6.60 1.21 8.67
C PHE A 67 -5.53 2.01 9.41
N ASN A 68 -5.55 2.02 10.74
CA ASN A 68 -4.52 2.67 11.55
C ASN A 68 -3.17 1.94 11.44
N LYS A 69 -3.18 0.59 11.53
CA LYS A 69 -1.98 -0.24 11.39
C LYS A 69 -1.31 -0.09 10.03
N LEU A 70 -2.09 0.18 8.99
CA LEU A 70 -1.61 0.41 7.62
C LEU A 70 -1.30 1.88 7.32
N SER A 71 -1.26 2.74 8.34
CA SER A 71 -0.97 4.16 8.22
C SER A 71 -1.80 4.89 7.15
N ILE A 72 -3.07 4.47 6.97
CA ILE A 72 -3.98 5.11 6.01
C ILE A 72 -4.37 6.49 6.54
N GLU A 73 -4.25 7.52 5.72
CA GLU A 73 -4.62 8.89 6.10
C GLU A 73 -6.11 9.03 6.42
N ALA A 74 -6.45 9.95 7.32
CA ALA A 74 -7.82 10.15 7.80
C ALA A 74 -8.83 10.42 6.67
N SER A 75 -8.46 11.23 5.67
CA SER A 75 -9.30 11.52 4.51
C SER A 75 -9.62 10.25 3.72
N MET A 76 -8.63 9.40 3.51
CA MET A 76 -8.79 8.16 2.77
C MET A 76 -9.56 7.10 3.56
N LYS A 77 -9.43 7.06 4.90
CA LYS A 77 -10.27 6.22 5.77
C LYS A 77 -11.75 6.52 5.58
N LEU A 78 -12.12 7.81 5.52
CA LEU A 78 -13.49 8.22 5.28
C LEU A 78 -13.98 7.75 3.90
N SER A 79 -13.16 7.91 2.86
CA SER A 79 -13.51 7.47 1.51
C SER A 79 -13.68 5.95 1.40
N LEU A 80 -12.87 5.17 2.11
CA LEU A 80 -13.04 3.71 2.23
C LEU A 80 -14.35 3.36 2.93
N MET A 81 -14.64 3.99 4.08
CA MET A 81 -15.87 3.75 4.84
C MET A 81 -17.13 4.18 4.09
N ALA A 82 -17.04 5.23 3.27
CA ALA A 82 -18.12 5.72 2.42
C ALA A 82 -18.29 4.91 1.12
N GLY A 83 -17.41 3.93 0.85
CA GLY A 83 -17.43 3.14 -0.37
C GLY A 83 -17.02 3.90 -1.64
N LEU A 84 -16.36 5.05 -1.51
CA LEU A 84 -15.83 5.82 -2.64
C LEU A 84 -14.64 5.12 -3.30
N ILE A 85 -13.88 4.37 -2.50
CA ILE A 85 -12.78 3.51 -2.93
C ILE A 85 -13.20 2.06 -2.73
N GLN A 86 -13.35 1.34 -3.83
CA GLN A 86 -13.68 -0.07 -3.82
C GLN A 86 -12.43 -0.88 -3.50
N VAL A 87 -12.51 -1.69 -2.45
CA VAL A 87 -11.43 -2.57 -2.05
C VAL A 87 -11.78 -4.01 -2.40
N GLU A 88 -11.23 -4.48 -3.50
CA GLU A 88 -11.41 -5.83 -4.00
C GLU A 88 -10.06 -6.49 -4.32
N GLY A 89 -10.09 -7.78 -4.68
CA GLY A 89 -8.90 -8.52 -5.11
C GLY A 89 -7.81 -8.58 -4.05
N SER A 90 -6.64 -8.01 -4.35
CA SER A 90 -5.44 -8.08 -3.52
C SER A 90 -5.58 -7.39 -2.17
N ALA A 91 -6.43 -6.36 -2.08
CA ALA A 91 -6.61 -5.55 -0.87
C ALA A 91 -7.79 -6.02 0.02
N LYS A 92 -8.41 -7.17 -0.29
CA LYS A 92 -9.60 -7.69 0.43
C LYS A 92 -9.42 -7.81 1.95
N TYR A 93 -8.17 -7.92 2.43
CA TYR A 93 -7.83 -7.97 3.85
C TYR A 93 -8.32 -6.73 4.64
N LEU A 94 -8.48 -5.58 3.98
CA LEU A 94 -9.02 -4.36 4.60
C LEU A 94 -10.46 -4.50 5.09
N ASN A 95 -11.23 -5.44 4.52
CA ASN A 95 -12.65 -5.66 4.84
C ASN A 95 -12.87 -6.83 5.80
N GLN A 96 -11.81 -7.42 6.37
CA GLN A 96 -11.89 -8.65 7.16
C GLN A 96 -12.15 -8.45 8.66
N THR A 97 -13.12 -7.61 9.03
CA THR A 97 -13.48 -7.42 10.46
C THR A 97 -14.21 -8.62 11.03
N LYS A 98 -13.96 -8.94 12.31
CA LYS A 98 -14.70 -9.97 13.04
C LYS A 98 -16.18 -9.59 13.18
N THR A 99 -17.07 -10.56 12.96
CA THR A 99 -18.52 -10.38 13.13
C THR A 99 -19.09 -11.20 14.29
N ASP A 100 -18.30 -12.09 14.89
CA ASP A 100 -18.68 -12.98 16.00
C ASP A 100 -17.51 -13.05 17.01
N SER A 101 -17.81 -13.04 18.31
CA SER A 101 -16.80 -13.12 19.39
C SER A 101 -16.11 -14.49 19.45
N ARG A 102 -16.74 -15.54 18.92
CA ARG A 102 -16.19 -16.90 18.83
C ARG A 102 -15.26 -17.11 17.65
N THR A 103 -15.17 -16.14 16.73
CA THR A 103 -14.25 -16.21 15.60
C THR A 103 -12.85 -15.82 16.07
N VAL A 104 -11.88 -16.69 15.86
CA VAL A 104 -10.47 -16.34 15.88
C VAL A 104 -10.11 -15.82 14.50
N ARG A 105 -9.60 -14.59 14.42
CA ARG A 105 -9.05 -14.07 13.17
C ARG A 105 -7.84 -13.19 13.46
N VAL A 106 -6.72 -13.50 12.81
CA VAL A 106 -5.52 -12.65 12.81
C VAL A 106 -4.95 -12.62 11.40
N THR A 107 -4.65 -11.44 10.90
CA THR A 107 -4.03 -11.21 9.60
C THR A 107 -2.56 -10.83 9.79
N PHE A 108 -1.65 -11.59 9.20
CA PHE A 108 -0.23 -11.26 9.12
C PHE A 108 0.08 -10.69 7.74
N MET A 109 0.67 -9.50 7.67
CA MET A 109 0.90 -8.77 6.42
C MET A 109 2.38 -8.47 6.22
N LEU A 110 2.83 -8.63 4.98
CA LEU A 110 4.09 -8.09 4.47
C LEU A 110 3.77 -6.90 3.55
N ASN A 111 4.34 -5.75 3.89
CA ASN A 111 4.36 -4.56 3.05
C ASN A 111 5.80 -4.38 2.55
N LEU A 112 6.03 -4.73 1.29
CA LEU A 112 7.34 -4.68 0.65
C LEU A 112 7.38 -3.53 -0.34
N LYS A 113 8.23 -2.54 -0.11
CA LYS A 113 8.56 -1.48 -1.09
C LYS A 113 9.80 -1.89 -1.87
N THR A 114 9.85 -1.55 -3.15
CA THR A 114 10.93 -1.93 -4.07
C THR A 114 11.59 -0.69 -4.68
N LYS A 115 10.81 0.15 -5.36
CA LYS A 115 11.27 1.33 -6.10
C LYS A 115 10.35 2.52 -5.86
N GLN A 116 10.91 3.70 -6.01
CA GLN A 116 10.18 4.95 -6.04
C GLN A 116 10.44 5.66 -7.36
N GLU A 117 9.37 6.07 -8.04
CA GLU A 117 9.42 7.02 -9.14
C GLU A 117 9.03 8.39 -8.62
N HIS A 118 9.82 9.44 -8.90
CA HIS A 118 9.52 10.79 -8.45
C HIS A 118 9.82 11.82 -9.53
N LEU A 119 8.86 12.71 -9.77
CA LEU A 119 8.95 13.82 -10.69
C LEU A 119 9.80 14.95 -10.10
N GLN A 120 10.78 15.41 -10.86
CA GLN A 120 11.58 16.58 -10.45
C GLN A 120 10.84 17.90 -10.77
N ILE A 121 9.90 18.29 -9.90
CA ILE A 121 9.02 19.45 -10.11
C ILE A 121 9.79 20.78 -10.25
N SER A 122 10.95 20.90 -9.61
CA SER A 122 11.77 22.12 -9.64
C SER A 122 12.63 22.29 -10.89
N ARG A 123 12.45 21.45 -11.92
CA ARG A 123 13.20 21.56 -13.16
C ARG A 123 12.67 22.72 -14.01
N ALA A 124 13.58 23.61 -14.41
CA ALA A 124 13.23 24.75 -15.25
C ALA A 124 12.66 24.34 -16.61
N ASP A 125 13.01 23.19 -17.18
CA ASP A 125 12.48 22.75 -18.48
C ASP A 125 11.13 22.00 -18.40
N LEU A 126 10.59 21.78 -17.20
CA LEU A 126 9.39 20.98 -16.99
C LEU A 126 8.12 21.68 -17.48
N TYR A 127 8.04 23.01 -17.32
CA TYR A 127 6.86 23.79 -17.68
C TYR A 127 6.47 23.61 -19.17
N GLN A 128 7.45 23.34 -20.04
CA GLN A 128 7.23 23.12 -21.48
C GLN A 128 6.37 21.88 -21.80
N TYR A 129 6.18 20.99 -20.83
CA TYR A 129 5.40 19.77 -20.97
C TYR A 129 4.00 19.94 -20.41
N PHE A 130 3.72 21.00 -19.65
CA PHE A 130 2.42 21.18 -19.02
C PHE A 130 1.32 21.40 -20.06
N SER A 131 0.19 20.76 -19.81
CA SER A 131 -1.06 21.01 -20.48
C SER A 131 -1.81 22.12 -19.73
N SER A 132 -2.05 23.26 -20.40
CA SER A 132 -2.88 24.34 -19.83
C SER A 132 -4.28 23.84 -19.49
N ASP A 133 -4.88 23.00 -20.34
CA ASP A 133 -6.19 22.39 -20.09
C ASP A 133 -6.18 21.52 -18.83
N ALA A 134 -5.10 20.79 -18.57
CA ALA A 134 -4.97 19.97 -17.36
C ALA A 134 -4.84 20.83 -16.09
N LEU A 135 -4.14 21.96 -16.16
CA LEU A 135 -4.00 22.92 -15.05
C LEU A 135 -5.33 23.64 -14.75
N GLU A 136 -6.18 23.83 -15.76
CA GLU A 136 -7.50 24.47 -15.63
C GLU A 136 -8.65 23.47 -15.40
N ASN A 137 -8.33 22.17 -15.31
CA ASN A 137 -9.31 21.12 -15.08
C ASN A 137 -9.97 21.28 -13.70
N ARG A 138 -11.27 21.60 -13.69
CA ARG A 138 -12.05 21.85 -12.47
C ARG A 138 -12.50 20.57 -11.75
N ASN A 139 -12.42 19.43 -12.42
CA ASN A 139 -12.76 18.15 -11.84
C ASN A 139 -11.59 17.60 -11.01
N ALA A 140 -10.35 17.83 -11.44
CA ALA A 140 -9.16 17.45 -10.71
C ALA A 140 -8.71 18.52 -9.70
N THR A 141 -8.06 18.10 -8.63
CA THR A 141 -7.47 18.99 -7.63
C THR A 141 -5.97 18.81 -7.49
N HIS A 142 -5.46 17.62 -7.81
CA HIS A 142 -4.05 17.23 -7.65
C HIS A 142 -3.57 16.45 -8.88
N CYS A 143 -2.25 16.31 -9.00
CA CYS A 143 -1.60 15.39 -9.93
C CYS A 143 -0.62 14.47 -9.19
N VAL A 144 -0.42 13.26 -9.71
CA VAL A 144 0.60 12.33 -9.19
C VAL A 144 2.00 12.84 -9.49
N ILE A 145 2.83 13.01 -8.48
CA ILE A 145 4.24 13.43 -8.61
C ILE A 145 5.22 12.35 -8.14
N SER A 146 4.75 11.35 -7.40
CA SER A 146 5.56 10.23 -6.95
C SER A 146 4.73 8.97 -6.91
N ILE A 147 5.35 7.83 -7.20
CA ILE A 147 4.75 6.51 -7.08
C ILE A 147 5.71 5.62 -6.29
N ILE A 148 5.21 5.05 -5.18
CA ILE A 148 5.90 3.99 -4.45
C ILE A 148 5.41 2.66 -5.00
N TRP A 149 6.36 1.83 -5.43
CA TRP A 149 6.13 0.51 -5.99
C TRP A 149 6.50 -0.59 -4.99
N GLY A 150 5.89 -1.76 -5.16
CA GLY A 150 6.19 -2.96 -4.38
C GLY A 150 5.06 -3.97 -4.37
N ALA A 151 4.80 -4.59 -3.23
CA ALA A 151 3.66 -5.48 -3.05
C ALA A 151 3.19 -5.51 -1.60
N ARG A 152 1.88 -5.73 -1.43
CA ARG A 152 1.28 -6.11 -0.16
C ARG A 152 0.75 -7.53 -0.25
N VAL A 153 1.09 -8.32 0.77
CA VAL A 153 0.65 -9.69 0.91
C VAL A 153 0.14 -9.89 2.31
N ALA A 154 -1.03 -10.52 2.45
CA ALA A 154 -1.72 -10.77 3.69
C ALA A 154 -2.09 -12.25 3.81
N ALA A 155 -1.68 -12.87 4.91
CA ALA A 155 -2.10 -14.20 5.33
C ALA A 155 -3.10 -14.08 6.49
N THR A 156 -4.33 -14.49 6.27
CA THR A 156 -5.39 -14.46 7.28
C THR A 156 -5.57 -15.86 7.86
N PHE A 157 -5.35 -15.98 9.17
CA PHE A 157 -5.60 -17.17 9.97
C PHE A 157 -7.00 -17.07 10.58
N GLU A 158 -7.82 -18.09 10.39
CA GLU A 158 -9.22 -18.06 10.81
C GLU A 158 -9.74 -19.41 11.29
N GLN A 159 -10.52 -19.38 12.39
CA GLN A 159 -11.29 -20.51 12.89
C GLN A 159 -12.49 -20.02 13.68
N ILE A 160 -13.62 -20.72 13.59
CA ILE A 160 -14.78 -20.50 14.46
C ILE A 160 -14.70 -21.48 15.62
N MET A 161 -14.78 -20.96 16.84
CA MET A 161 -14.75 -21.74 18.07
C MET A 161 -16.17 -21.93 18.64
N THR A 162 -16.31 -22.86 19.59
CA THR A 162 -17.57 -23.05 20.32
C THR A 162 -17.71 -22.08 21.50
N ASN A 163 -16.60 -21.66 22.11
CA ASN A 163 -16.53 -20.75 23.26
C ASN A 163 -15.77 -19.47 22.89
N SER A 164 -16.33 -18.30 23.22
CA SER A 164 -15.71 -16.99 22.99
C SER A 164 -14.47 -16.75 23.84
N GLU A 165 -14.42 -17.22 25.09
CA GLU A 165 -13.23 -17.07 25.95
C GLU A 165 -12.05 -17.84 25.37
N ALA A 166 -12.30 -19.08 24.92
CA ALA A 166 -11.29 -19.90 24.24
C ALA A 166 -10.85 -19.27 22.90
N ALA A 167 -11.76 -18.61 22.18
CA ALA A 167 -11.42 -17.88 20.96
C ALA A 167 -10.51 -16.69 21.26
N GLU A 168 -10.82 -15.91 22.29
CA GLU A 168 -10.00 -14.78 22.71
C GLU A 168 -8.59 -15.21 23.14
N GLU A 169 -8.48 -16.27 23.96
CA GLU A 169 -7.19 -16.82 24.37
C GLU A 169 -6.36 -17.30 23.16
N LEU A 170 -6.98 -18.07 22.25
CA LEU A 170 -6.29 -18.57 21.05
C LEU A 170 -5.85 -17.42 20.15
N GLN A 171 -6.68 -16.40 19.96
CA GLN A 171 -6.37 -15.22 19.18
C GLN A 171 -5.19 -14.43 19.76
N GLY A 172 -5.20 -14.17 21.07
CA GLY A 172 -4.12 -13.45 21.74
C GLY A 172 -2.80 -14.20 21.61
N ARG A 173 -2.81 -15.53 21.79
CA ARG A 173 -1.63 -16.38 21.62
C ARG A 173 -1.12 -16.36 20.18
N LEU A 174 -2.01 -16.47 19.19
CA LEU A 174 -1.66 -16.38 17.77
C LEU A 174 -1.03 -15.02 17.41
N ALA A 175 -1.62 -13.93 17.88
CA ALA A 175 -1.12 -12.58 17.64
C ALA A 175 0.28 -12.39 18.24
N VAL A 176 0.53 -12.90 19.45
CA VAL A 176 1.87 -12.88 20.07
C VAL A 176 2.87 -13.69 19.26
N SER A 177 2.52 -14.91 18.82
CA SER A 177 3.40 -15.74 17.99
C SER A 177 3.75 -15.05 16.66
N LEU A 178 2.77 -14.45 15.97
CA LEU A 178 3.01 -13.72 14.72
C LEU A 178 3.84 -12.44 14.96
N LYS A 179 3.63 -11.72 16.06
CA LYS A 179 4.46 -10.55 16.42
C LYS A 179 5.91 -10.93 16.68
N LYS A 180 6.17 -12.07 17.33
CA LYS A 180 7.54 -12.61 17.50
C LYS A 180 8.20 -12.89 16.13
N VAL A 181 7.47 -13.55 15.23
CA VAL A 181 7.94 -13.82 13.86
C VAL A 181 8.22 -12.52 13.11
N ALA A 182 7.35 -11.52 13.21
CA ALA A 182 7.54 -10.21 12.60
C ALA A 182 8.81 -9.52 13.09
N ILE A 183 9.11 -9.56 14.39
CA ILE A 183 10.34 -8.99 14.96
C ILE A 183 11.59 -9.71 14.44
N GLN A 184 11.56 -11.05 14.43
CA GLN A 184 12.67 -11.86 13.92
C GLN A 184 12.91 -11.58 12.42
N ALA A 185 11.83 -11.45 11.65
CA ALA A 185 11.88 -11.13 10.23
C ALA A 185 12.50 -9.77 9.94
N SER A 186 12.12 -8.74 10.70
CA SER A 186 12.67 -7.38 10.57
C SER A 186 14.14 -7.28 10.99
N GLY A 187 14.59 -8.14 11.91
CA GLY A 187 15.97 -8.20 12.38
C GLY A 187 16.90 -9.14 11.60
N GLU A 188 16.42 -9.70 10.48
CA GLU A 188 17.13 -10.72 9.68
C GLU A 188 17.60 -11.94 10.50
N ALA A 189 16.94 -12.21 11.64
CA ALA A 189 17.26 -13.35 12.48
C ALA A 189 16.65 -14.63 11.88
N SER A 190 17.33 -15.76 12.08
CA SER A 190 16.73 -17.07 11.84
C SER A 190 15.50 -17.22 12.75
N LEU A 191 14.38 -17.72 12.22
CA LEU A 191 13.23 -18.02 13.05
C LEU A 191 13.61 -19.06 14.10
N GLU A 192 13.44 -18.73 15.37
CA GLU A 192 13.55 -19.72 16.42
C GLU A 192 12.34 -20.65 16.35
N HIS A 193 12.61 -21.92 16.06
CA HIS A 193 11.59 -22.91 15.76
C HIS A 193 10.92 -23.43 17.04
N ASN A 194 9.83 -22.76 17.47
CA ASN A 194 9.04 -23.16 18.65
C ASN A 194 7.90 -24.12 18.28
N ASN A 195 8.25 -25.34 17.86
CA ASN A 195 7.30 -26.35 17.36
C ASN A 195 6.13 -26.67 18.30
N LYS A 196 6.32 -26.58 19.62
CA LYS A 196 5.25 -26.82 20.60
C LYS A 196 4.19 -25.70 20.67
N GLU A 197 4.55 -24.46 20.33
CA GLU A 197 3.57 -23.37 20.25
C GLU A 197 2.81 -23.42 18.92
N ASN A 198 3.49 -23.79 17.83
CA ASN A 198 2.91 -23.79 16.49
C ASN A 198 1.86 -24.89 16.26
N SER A 199 2.00 -26.06 16.89
CA SER A 199 1.01 -27.15 16.74
C SER A 199 -0.38 -26.77 17.24
N LYS A 200 -0.47 -25.77 18.12
CA LYS A 200 -1.75 -25.25 18.65
C LYS A 200 -2.52 -24.41 17.64
N PHE A 201 -1.94 -24.16 16.46
CA PHE A 201 -2.54 -23.36 15.39
C PHE A 201 -2.90 -24.19 14.16
N GLU A 202 -2.68 -25.51 14.17
CA GLU A 202 -2.88 -26.39 13.01
C GLU A 202 -4.35 -26.47 12.53
N SER A 203 -5.32 -26.19 13.41
CA SER A 203 -6.75 -26.17 13.05
C SER A 203 -7.20 -24.87 12.38
N LEU A 204 -6.36 -23.84 12.34
CA LEU A 204 -6.69 -22.57 11.70
C LEU A 204 -6.61 -22.71 10.19
N LYS A 205 -7.65 -22.27 9.50
CA LYS A 205 -7.60 -22.08 8.06
C LYS A 205 -6.71 -20.89 7.75
N ILE A 206 -5.76 -21.05 6.83
CA ILE A 206 -4.91 -19.97 6.34
C ILE A 206 -5.37 -19.60 4.93
N SER A 207 -5.54 -18.31 4.67
CA SER A 207 -5.89 -17.81 3.34
C SER A 207 -5.03 -16.61 2.96
N PHE A 208 -4.61 -16.54 1.71
CA PHE A 208 -3.83 -15.43 1.19
C PHE A 208 -4.69 -14.43 0.41
N SER A 209 -4.26 -13.18 0.47
CA SER A 209 -4.59 -12.10 -0.46
C SER A 209 -3.35 -11.28 -0.69
N GLY A 210 -3.18 -10.75 -1.89
CA GLY A 210 -2.09 -9.83 -2.14
C GLY A 210 -1.87 -9.58 -3.61
N ASP A 211 -0.87 -8.75 -3.86
CA ASP A 211 -0.47 -8.27 -5.18
C ASP A 211 0.34 -9.29 -6.00
N VAL A 212 0.62 -10.44 -5.41
CA VAL A 212 1.35 -11.57 -6.02
C VAL A 212 0.51 -12.84 -6.00
N LEU A 213 0.66 -13.65 -7.05
CA LEU A 213 0.06 -14.97 -7.10
C LEU A 213 0.86 -15.92 -6.18
N ILE A 214 0.17 -16.53 -5.22
CA ILE A 214 0.76 -17.51 -4.30
C ILE A 214 0.12 -18.85 -4.62
N GLU A 215 0.93 -19.77 -5.15
CA GLU A 215 0.51 -21.14 -5.48
C GLU A 215 0.65 -22.09 -4.29
N ASP A 216 1.57 -21.78 -3.37
CA ASP A 216 1.81 -22.56 -2.15
C ASP A 216 0.57 -22.54 -1.25
N VAL A 217 0.14 -23.71 -0.76
CA VAL A 217 -0.96 -23.84 0.22
C VAL A 217 -0.36 -23.87 1.63
N PRO A 218 -0.36 -22.76 2.37
CA PRO A 218 0.21 -22.73 3.72
C PRO A 218 -0.60 -23.57 4.70
N ARG A 219 0.07 -24.24 5.63
CA ARG A 219 -0.57 -24.94 6.76
C ARG A 219 -0.09 -24.45 8.11
N THR A 220 1.06 -23.78 8.15
CA THR A 220 1.70 -23.31 9.37
C THR A 220 2.11 -21.84 9.26
N ILE A 221 2.43 -21.24 10.41
CA ILE A 221 3.03 -19.90 10.47
C ILE A 221 4.36 -19.85 9.71
N GLU A 222 5.13 -20.94 9.75
CA GLU A 222 6.41 -21.04 9.05
C GLU A 222 6.24 -21.08 7.53
N ASP A 223 5.23 -21.80 7.03
CA ASP A 223 4.91 -21.78 5.59
C ASP A 223 4.61 -20.35 5.14
N VAL A 224 3.80 -19.62 5.91
CA VAL A 224 3.48 -18.21 5.62
C VAL A 224 4.75 -17.36 5.57
N PHE A 225 5.65 -17.53 6.53
CA PHE A 225 6.89 -16.78 6.56
C PHE A 225 7.84 -17.13 5.39
N ASN A 226 7.92 -18.41 5.04
CA ASN A 226 8.71 -18.86 3.90
C ASN A 226 8.15 -18.34 2.58
N ILE A 227 6.82 -18.21 2.46
CA ILE A 227 6.17 -17.55 1.33
C ILE A 227 6.54 -16.06 1.31
N PHE A 228 6.45 -15.36 2.44
CA PHE A 228 6.86 -13.95 2.55
C PHE A 228 8.31 -13.71 2.11
N LYS A 229 9.24 -14.60 2.48
CA LYS A 229 10.64 -14.55 2.02
C LYS A 229 10.81 -14.67 0.50
N LYS A 230 9.89 -15.37 -0.18
CA LYS A 230 9.93 -15.53 -1.64
C LYS A 230 9.33 -14.33 -2.38
N VAL A 231 8.54 -13.47 -1.71
CA VAL A 231 7.83 -12.34 -2.35
C VAL A 231 8.76 -11.42 -3.16
N PRO A 232 9.95 -11.01 -2.67
CA PRO A 232 10.87 -10.21 -3.48
C PRO A 232 11.21 -10.85 -4.84
N THR A 233 11.52 -12.14 -4.87
CA THR A 233 11.80 -12.88 -6.11
C THR A 233 10.57 -13.00 -7.00
N LEU A 234 9.37 -13.15 -6.43
CA LEU A 234 8.12 -13.15 -7.20
C LEU A 234 7.86 -11.81 -7.91
N LEU A 235 8.42 -10.70 -7.39
CA LEU A 235 8.28 -9.38 -8.01
C LEU A 235 9.28 -9.11 -9.13
N GLU A 236 10.38 -9.86 -9.24
CA GLU A 236 11.38 -9.64 -10.29
C GLU A 236 10.76 -9.71 -11.70
N GLY A 237 9.77 -10.57 -11.89
CA GLY A 237 9.01 -10.71 -13.15
C GLY A 237 7.90 -9.67 -13.38
N LEU A 238 7.66 -8.76 -12.43
CA LEU A 238 6.56 -7.79 -12.47
C LEU A 238 7.09 -6.36 -12.63
N ASN A 239 6.77 -5.74 -13.77
CA ASN A 239 7.07 -4.32 -14.05
C ASN A 239 8.56 -3.98 -13.83
N ASP A 240 9.46 -4.76 -14.44
CA ASP A 240 10.93 -4.60 -14.31
C ASP A 240 11.42 -4.59 -12.84
N GLY A 241 10.85 -5.49 -12.04
CA GLY A 241 11.15 -5.62 -10.61
C GLY A 241 10.51 -4.54 -9.72
N LYS A 242 9.65 -3.66 -10.26
CA LYS A 242 8.91 -2.67 -9.45
C LYS A 242 7.77 -3.33 -8.66
N GLY A 243 7.08 -4.31 -9.23
CA GLY A 243 5.83 -4.81 -8.65
C GLY A 243 4.63 -3.88 -8.93
N GLN A 244 3.67 -3.85 -8.01
CA GLN A 244 2.44 -3.07 -8.07
C GLN A 244 2.58 -1.69 -7.44
N GLN A 245 1.64 -0.79 -7.75
CA GLN A 245 1.58 0.53 -7.14
C GLN A 245 1.02 0.42 -5.72
N LEU A 246 1.76 0.96 -4.75
CA LEU A 246 1.38 0.93 -3.34
C LEU A 246 0.85 2.28 -2.87
N GLU A 247 1.51 3.37 -3.27
CA GLU A 247 1.24 4.73 -2.80
C GLU A 247 1.48 5.75 -3.91
N PHE A 248 0.69 6.82 -3.90
CA PHE A 248 0.85 8.00 -4.71
C PHE A 248 1.14 9.20 -3.82
N GLU A 249 2.14 9.98 -4.19
CA GLU A 249 2.27 11.35 -3.69
C GLU A 249 1.57 12.29 -4.66
N LEU A 250 0.60 13.04 -4.17
CA LEU A 250 -0.25 13.92 -4.95
C LEU A 250 0.11 15.37 -4.64
N TYR A 251 0.32 16.17 -5.68
CA TYR A 251 0.65 17.58 -5.55
C TYR A 251 -0.50 18.46 -6.06
N PRO A 252 -0.84 19.57 -5.38
CA PRO A 252 -1.94 20.43 -5.79
C PRO A 252 -1.72 21.01 -7.19
N LEU A 253 -2.73 20.91 -8.05
CA LEU A 253 -2.68 21.50 -9.39
C LEU A 253 -2.53 23.02 -9.36
N GLU A 254 -3.12 23.68 -8.36
CA GLU A 254 -2.98 25.12 -8.16
C GLU A 254 -1.51 25.54 -8.02
N ARG A 255 -0.71 24.76 -7.28
CA ARG A 255 0.73 25.03 -7.14
C ARG A 255 1.52 24.71 -8.39
N MET A 256 1.13 23.67 -9.13
CA MET A 256 1.72 23.42 -10.45
C MET A 256 1.45 24.60 -11.40
N ALA A 257 0.25 25.20 -11.33
CA ALA A 257 -0.12 26.37 -12.13
C ALA A 257 0.66 27.63 -11.72
N GLU A 258 0.97 27.80 -10.43
CA GLU A 258 1.84 28.89 -9.95
C GLU A 258 3.26 28.75 -10.51
N ILE A 259 3.83 27.54 -10.46
CA ILE A 259 5.16 27.23 -11.03
C ILE A 259 5.15 27.54 -12.54
N PHE A 260 4.13 27.07 -13.26
CA PHE A 260 3.96 27.32 -14.68
C PHE A 260 3.95 28.82 -15.03
N LYS A 261 3.14 29.61 -14.31
CA LYS A 261 3.01 31.06 -14.53
C LYS A 261 4.30 31.80 -14.21
N HIS A 262 5.05 31.36 -13.20
CA HIS A 262 6.33 31.95 -12.84
C HIS A 262 7.36 31.74 -13.95
N GLU A 263 7.52 30.52 -14.45
CA GLU A 263 8.48 30.22 -15.53
C GLU A 263 8.12 30.94 -16.84
N LEU A 264 6.84 30.97 -17.22
CA LEU A 264 6.38 31.74 -18.39
C LEU A 264 6.70 33.24 -18.32
N ARG A 265 6.85 33.81 -17.11
CA ARG A 265 7.23 35.21 -16.92
C ARG A 265 8.74 35.41 -17.04
N ILE A 266 9.55 34.42 -16.69
CA ILE A 266 11.01 34.49 -16.80
C ILE A 266 11.46 34.44 -18.27
N GLU A 267 10.72 33.73 -19.12
CA GLU A 267 11.06 33.57 -20.54
C GLU A 267 10.60 34.70 -21.46
N ARG A 268 9.81 35.65 -20.94
CA ARG A 268 9.34 36.84 -21.67
C ARG A 268 10.21 38.04 -21.37
#